data_AF-A0A8J8GG28-F1
#
_entry.id   AF-A0A8J8GG28-F1
#
_cell.length_a   1.000
_cell.length_b   1.000
_cell.length_c   1.000
_cell.angle_alpha   90.00
_cell.angle_beta   90.00
_cell.angle_gamma   90.00
#
_symmetry.space_group_name_H-M   'P 1'
#
loop_
_entity.id
_entity.type
_entity.pdbx_description
1 polymer ?
#
loop_
_entity_poly.entity_id
_entity_poly.type
_entity_poly.pdbx_seq_one_letter_code
_entity_poly.pdbx_strand_id
1 'polypeptide(L)'
;MASKPINSFYPIYKLYYGKTSNATQKQRKTFGMAINNAENIICQAFVHQSCLPIQKFLDLEQKNGLTTSFLENFLGIIGDDQNLFRELKHEQRKLLIPTPGCRYDKLNVRYAYLYDKKNSRLIILTYGKSQNIGEEFGIVRVLCDNFSEVPLPASIQNYEYWDLSEGKIETVASNDVIEINIQRLDSVIKKLAS
;
A
#
# COMPACT_ATOMS: atom_id res chain seq x y z
N MET A 1 22.33 2.63 15.78
CA MET A 1 21.59 3.52 14.85
C MET A 1 20.11 3.22 14.95
N ALA A 2 19.31 4.23 15.29
CA ALA A 2 17.87 4.06 15.52
C ALA A 2 17.10 4.10 14.18
N SER A 3 16.16 3.19 13.98
CA SER A 3 15.29 3.15 12.79
C SER A 3 13.83 3.35 13.17
N LYS A 4 13.13 4.22 12.44
CA LYS A 4 11.68 4.39 12.60
C LYS A 4 10.94 3.46 11.64
N PRO A 5 10.09 2.54 12.12
CA PRO A 5 9.25 1.73 11.25
C PRO A 5 8.11 2.57 10.67
N ILE A 6 7.88 2.44 9.37
CA ILE A 6 6.77 3.03 8.63
C ILE A 6 6.12 1.88 7.85
N ASN A 7 4.84 1.58 8.09
CA ASN A 7 4.20 0.35 7.59
C ASN A 7 3.49 0.50 6.23
N SER A 8 3.55 1.67 5.61
CA SER A 8 3.03 1.94 4.24
C SER A 8 3.50 3.31 3.74
N PHE A 9 3.21 3.65 2.48
CA PHE A 9 3.43 5.00 1.95
C PHE A 9 2.43 6.04 2.48
N TYR A 10 1.36 5.63 3.15
CA TYR A 10 0.29 6.54 3.58
C TYR A 10 0.76 7.72 4.47
N PRO A 11 1.65 7.55 5.47
CA PRO A 11 2.16 8.68 6.25
C PRO A 11 2.96 9.69 5.40
N ILE A 12 3.62 9.23 4.34
CA ILE A 12 4.35 10.07 3.39
C ILE A 12 3.36 10.92 2.62
N TYR A 13 2.33 10.30 2.02
CA TYR A 13 1.29 11.02 1.28
C TYR A 13 0.57 12.06 2.13
N LYS A 14 0.23 11.71 3.38
CA LYS A 14 -0.43 12.66 4.28
C LYS A 14 0.40 13.92 4.51
N LEU A 15 1.70 13.76 4.79
CA LEU A 15 2.57 14.91 5.02
C LEU A 15 2.83 15.69 3.73
N TYR A 16 2.97 14.99 2.61
CA TYR A 16 3.15 15.58 1.30
C TYR A 16 1.95 16.48 0.91
N TYR A 17 0.72 16.00 1.12
CA TYR A 17 -0.51 16.76 0.87
C TYR A 17 -0.95 17.65 2.03
N GLY A 18 -0.15 17.79 3.09
CA GLY A 18 -0.49 18.64 4.25
C GLY A 18 -1.71 18.20 5.06
N LYS A 19 -2.09 16.91 5.00
CA LYS A 19 -3.29 16.38 5.64
C LYS A 19 -3.10 16.11 7.13
N THR A 20 -3.95 16.72 7.95
CA THR A 20 -4.18 16.33 9.35
C THR A 20 -5.39 15.39 9.44
N SER A 21 -5.40 14.50 10.44
CA SER A 21 -6.57 13.64 10.69
C SER A 21 -7.19 14.04 12.02
N ASN A 22 -8.50 14.32 11.99
CA ASN A 22 -9.30 14.60 13.17
C ASN A 22 -9.72 13.32 13.91
N ALA A 23 -9.34 12.14 13.41
CA ALA A 23 -9.65 10.87 14.07
C ALA A 23 -8.96 10.80 15.43
N THR A 24 -9.68 10.31 16.44
CA THR A 24 -9.11 10.06 17.77
C THR A 24 -8.02 8.98 17.72
N GLN A 25 -7.17 8.93 18.75
CA GLN A 25 -6.15 7.88 18.84
C GLN A 25 -6.76 6.47 18.83
N LYS A 26 -7.91 6.29 19.48
CA LYS A 26 -8.64 5.01 19.49
C LYS A 26 -9.08 4.62 18.07
N GLN A 27 -9.72 5.53 17.33
CA GLN A 27 -10.14 5.29 15.95
C GLN A 27 -8.96 4.93 15.04
N ARG A 28 -7.84 5.66 15.14
CA ARG A 28 -6.63 5.36 14.36
C ARG A 28 -6.06 3.97 14.66
N LYS A 29 -6.05 3.55 15.93
CA LYS A 29 -5.62 2.20 16.33
C LYS A 29 -6.56 1.14 15.76
N THR A 30 -7.87 1.29 15.93
CA THR A 30 -8.87 0.35 15.39
C THR A 30 -8.75 0.22 13.87
N PHE A 31 -8.58 1.34 13.17
CA PHE A 31 -8.43 1.35 11.71
C PHE A 31 -7.14 0.66 11.26
N GLY A 32 -6.00 0.98 11.90
CA GLY A 32 -4.73 0.33 11.60
C GLY A 32 -4.74 -1.18 11.87
N MET A 33 -5.43 -1.63 12.93
CA MET A 33 -5.64 -3.05 13.20
C MET A 33 -6.47 -3.73 12.11
N ALA A 34 -7.53 -3.08 11.63
CA ALA A 34 -8.37 -3.63 10.58
C ALA A 34 -7.61 -3.79 9.24
N ILE A 35 -6.80 -2.78 8.88
CA ILE A 35 -5.91 -2.85 7.72
C ILE A 35 -4.95 -4.03 7.85
N ASN A 36 -4.22 -4.11 8.97
CA ASN A 36 -3.25 -5.17 9.19
C ASN A 36 -3.88 -6.57 9.12
N ASN A 37 -5.08 -6.74 9.67
CA ASN A 37 -5.79 -8.01 9.58
C ASN A 37 -6.19 -8.34 8.14
N ALA A 38 -6.72 -7.37 7.39
CA ALA A 38 -7.11 -7.56 6.00
C ALA A 38 -5.90 -7.95 5.13
N GLU A 39 -4.80 -7.20 5.22
CA GLU A 39 -3.53 -7.49 4.52
C GLU A 39 -3.02 -8.90 4.82
N ASN A 40 -3.04 -9.32 6.09
CA ASN A 40 -2.58 -10.65 6.48
C ASN A 40 -3.44 -11.76 5.86
N ILE A 41 -4.76 -11.59 5.83
CA ILE A 41 -5.69 -12.58 5.26
C ILE A 41 -5.56 -12.63 3.73
N ILE A 42 -5.43 -11.48 3.07
CA ILE A 42 -5.20 -11.39 1.63
C ILE A 42 -3.85 -12.05 1.28
N CYS A 43 -2.80 -11.76 2.04
CA CYS A 43 -1.50 -12.41 1.88
C CYS A 43 -1.63 -13.94 1.99
N GLN A 44 -2.36 -14.44 2.99
CA GLN A 44 -2.63 -15.87 3.10
C GLN A 44 -3.38 -16.42 1.89
N ALA A 45 -4.34 -15.69 1.32
CA ALA A 45 -5.05 -16.09 0.10
C ALA A 45 -4.10 -16.24 -1.10
N PHE A 46 -3.16 -15.32 -1.28
CA PHE A 46 -2.11 -15.45 -2.29
C PHE A 46 -1.17 -16.63 -2.03
N VAL A 47 -0.76 -16.86 -0.78
CA VAL A 47 0.09 -18.02 -0.41
C VAL A 47 -0.61 -19.34 -0.69
N HIS A 48 -1.91 -19.43 -0.38
CA HIS A 48 -2.73 -20.63 -0.63
C HIS A 48 -3.25 -20.71 -2.07
N GLN A 49 -3.01 -19.68 -2.89
CA GLN A 49 -3.53 -19.56 -4.25
C GLN A 49 -5.05 -19.78 -4.34
N SER A 50 -5.79 -19.25 -3.37
CA SER A 50 -7.23 -19.51 -3.20
C SER A 50 -7.88 -18.44 -2.32
N CYS A 51 -9.16 -18.16 -2.55
CA CYS A 51 -9.98 -17.31 -1.68
C CYS A 51 -10.36 -17.95 -0.33
N LEU A 52 -10.04 -19.23 -0.11
CA LEU A 52 -10.41 -19.97 1.11
C LEU A 52 -10.02 -19.26 2.42
N PRO A 53 -8.82 -18.64 2.58
CA PRO A 53 -8.48 -17.92 3.80
C PRO A 53 -9.42 -16.73 4.07
N ILE A 54 -9.87 -16.04 3.02
CA ILE A 54 -10.83 -14.95 3.13
C ILE A 54 -12.20 -15.49 3.57
N GLN A 55 -12.69 -16.53 2.89
CA GLN A 55 -13.98 -17.18 3.22
C GLN A 55 -14.01 -17.67 4.68
N LYS A 56 -12.96 -18.38 5.11
CA LYS A 56 -12.84 -18.86 6.50
C LYS A 56 -12.91 -17.73 7.52
N PHE A 57 -12.32 -16.58 7.23
CA PHE A 57 -12.42 -15.42 8.11
C PHE A 57 -13.84 -14.84 8.12
N LEU A 58 -14.47 -14.75 6.95
CA LEU A 58 -15.84 -14.26 6.83
C LEU A 58 -16.85 -15.20 7.49
N ASP A 59 -16.54 -16.48 7.67
CA ASP A 59 -17.42 -17.44 8.37
C ASP A 59 -17.29 -17.37 9.91
N LEU A 60 -16.33 -16.61 10.46
CA LEU A 60 -16.17 -16.47 11.90
C LEU A 60 -17.37 -15.75 12.54
N GLU A 61 -17.85 -16.29 13.67
CA GLU A 61 -18.94 -15.69 14.46
C GLU A 61 -18.58 -14.30 15.00
N GLN A 62 -17.32 -14.13 15.43
CA GLN A 62 -16.79 -12.85 15.91
C GLN A 62 -15.69 -12.35 14.98
N LYS A 63 -16.02 -11.34 14.18
CA LYS A 63 -15.10 -10.70 13.24
C LYS A 63 -15.17 -9.18 13.34
N ASN A 64 -14.05 -8.53 13.05
CA ASN A 64 -13.97 -7.07 13.06
C ASN A 64 -14.68 -6.50 11.82
N GLY A 65 -15.72 -5.68 12.02
CA GLY A 65 -16.56 -5.18 10.92
C GLY A 65 -15.81 -4.40 9.82
N LEU A 66 -14.77 -3.63 10.17
CA LEU A 66 -13.96 -2.95 9.15
C LEU A 66 -13.11 -3.93 8.35
N THR A 67 -12.53 -4.93 9.01
CA THR A 67 -11.76 -5.98 8.32
C THR A 67 -12.67 -6.75 7.36
N THR A 68 -13.87 -7.11 7.81
CA THR A 68 -14.91 -7.76 6.99
C THR A 68 -15.22 -6.92 5.75
N SER A 69 -15.52 -5.63 5.93
CA SER A 69 -15.85 -4.73 4.81
C SER A 69 -14.71 -4.62 3.80
N PHE A 70 -13.46 -4.52 4.24
CA PHE A 70 -12.31 -4.49 3.33
C PHE A 70 -12.14 -5.78 2.53
N LEU A 71 -12.37 -6.93 3.16
CA LEU A 71 -12.27 -8.23 2.51
C LEU A 71 -13.43 -8.47 1.54
N GLU A 72 -14.65 -8.07 1.89
CA GLU A 72 -15.80 -8.12 0.98
C GLU A 72 -15.59 -7.21 -0.24
N ASN A 73 -15.07 -6.00 -0.04
CA ASN A 73 -14.72 -5.10 -1.13
C ASN A 73 -13.58 -5.66 -2.01
N PHE A 74 -12.59 -6.32 -1.40
CA PHE A 74 -11.55 -7.03 -2.15
C PHE A 74 -12.16 -8.16 -3.00
N LEU A 75 -13.06 -8.97 -2.43
CA LEU A 75 -13.79 -10.00 -3.17
C LEU A 75 -14.63 -9.41 -4.31
N GLY A 76 -15.27 -8.26 -4.07
CA GLY A 76 -16.01 -7.54 -5.10
C GLY A 76 -15.13 -7.05 -6.26
N ILE A 77 -13.92 -6.57 -5.95
CA ILE A 77 -12.94 -6.12 -6.95
C ILE A 77 -12.44 -7.28 -7.81
N ILE A 78 -12.11 -8.43 -7.20
CA ILE A 78 -11.61 -9.59 -7.95
C ILE A 78 -12.73 -10.39 -8.64
N GLY A 79 -13.97 -10.22 -8.19
CA GLY A 79 -15.13 -10.97 -8.67
C GLY A 79 -14.94 -12.49 -8.55
N ASP A 80 -15.33 -13.21 -9.60
CA ASP A 80 -15.21 -14.67 -9.66
C ASP A 80 -13.84 -15.15 -10.19
N ASP A 81 -12.87 -14.25 -10.41
CA ASP A 81 -11.55 -14.61 -10.94
C ASP A 81 -10.67 -15.28 -9.88
N GLN A 82 -10.88 -16.58 -9.70
CA GLN A 82 -10.05 -17.41 -8.81
C GLN A 82 -8.61 -17.59 -9.32
N ASN A 83 -8.36 -17.40 -10.61
CA ASN A 83 -7.01 -17.53 -11.17
C ASN A 83 -6.13 -16.35 -10.76
N LEU A 84 -6.72 -15.23 -10.36
CA LEU A 84 -6.04 -14.04 -9.88
C LEU A 84 -4.96 -14.31 -8.82
N PHE A 85 -5.22 -15.22 -7.86
CA PHE A 85 -4.25 -15.58 -6.82
C PHE A 85 -3.01 -16.33 -7.34
N ARG A 86 -3.10 -16.90 -8.55
CA ARG A 86 -1.99 -17.56 -9.24
C ARG A 86 -1.31 -16.63 -10.25
N GLU A 87 -2.07 -15.77 -10.88
CA GLU A 87 -1.59 -14.86 -11.92
C GLU A 87 -0.87 -13.64 -11.36
N LEU A 88 -1.36 -13.09 -10.24
CA LEU A 88 -0.73 -11.95 -9.58
C LEU A 88 0.30 -12.40 -8.56
N LYS A 89 1.48 -11.79 -8.61
CA LYS A 89 2.51 -11.97 -7.59
C LYS A 89 2.30 -10.96 -6.46
N HIS A 90 2.03 -11.44 -5.26
CA HIS A 90 2.01 -10.59 -4.07
C HIS A 90 3.44 -10.44 -3.52
N GLU A 91 3.92 -9.20 -3.51
CA GLU A 91 5.30 -8.84 -3.19
C GLU A 91 5.32 -7.92 -1.97
N GLN A 92 6.15 -8.26 -0.98
CA GLN A 92 6.41 -7.42 0.19
C GLN A 92 7.84 -6.89 0.12
N ARG A 93 7.98 -5.57 0.22
CA ARG A 93 9.26 -4.87 0.07
C ARG A 93 9.48 -3.89 1.21
N LYS A 94 10.73 -3.44 1.32
CA LYS A 94 11.17 -2.41 2.26
C LYS A 94 11.99 -1.36 1.53
N LEU A 95 11.91 -0.13 2.00
CA LEU A 95 12.80 0.97 1.65
C LEU A 95 13.56 1.38 2.90
N LEU A 96 14.85 1.64 2.74
CA LEU A 96 15.70 2.17 3.80
C LEU A 96 16.12 3.58 3.43
N ILE A 97 15.42 4.58 3.97
CA ILE A 97 15.65 5.99 3.65
C ILE A 97 16.57 6.58 4.73
N PRO A 98 17.81 6.98 4.40
CA PRO A 98 18.72 7.61 5.36
C PRO A 98 18.22 8.99 5.79
N THR A 99 18.31 9.29 7.08
CA THR A 99 17.86 10.56 7.67
C THR A 99 18.90 11.11 8.66
N PRO A 100 20.10 11.47 8.17
CA PRO A 100 21.16 11.99 9.04
C PRO A 100 20.72 13.29 9.72
N GLY A 101 21.11 13.46 10.99
CA GLY A 101 20.77 14.64 11.78
C GLY A 101 19.32 14.71 12.27
N CYS A 102 18.52 13.66 12.04
CA CYS A 102 17.18 13.52 12.62
C CYS A 102 17.21 12.63 13.88
N ARG A 103 16.07 12.54 14.60
CA ARG A 103 15.95 11.68 15.79
C ARG A 103 16.18 10.20 15.45
N TYR A 104 15.72 9.76 14.28
CA TYR A 104 15.99 8.44 13.73
C TYR A 104 16.98 8.59 12.57
N ASP A 105 17.98 7.72 12.51
CA ASP A 105 19.04 7.75 11.47
C ASP A 105 18.52 7.24 10.12
N LYS A 106 17.40 6.50 10.14
CA LYS A 106 16.73 5.99 8.95
C LYS A 106 15.25 5.71 9.16
N LEU A 107 14.48 5.87 8.09
CA LEU A 107 13.12 5.34 7.98
C LEU A 107 13.17 3.95 7.34
N ASN A 108 12.43 3.00 7.92
CA ASN A 108 12.21 1.68 7.34
C ASN A 108 10.76 1.60 6.86
N VAL A 109 10.55 1.88 5.57
CA VAL A 109 9.23 1.90 4.95
C VAL A 109 8.92 0.54 4.36
N ARG A 110 7.98 -0.18 4.96
CA ARG A 110 7.45 -1.42 4.41
C ARG A 110 6.25 -1.13 3.53
N TYR A 111 6.15 -1.85 2.43
CA TYR A 111 5.01 -1.77 1.52
C TYR A 111 4.79 -3.11 0.83
N ALA A 112 3.55 -3.32 0.38
CA ALA A 112 3.17 -4.47 -0.41
C ALA A 112 2.55 -4.00 -1.73
N TYR A 113 2.68 -4.82 -2.77
CA TYR A 113 1.98 -4.62 -4.03
C TYR A 113 1.68 -5.97 -4.69
N LEU A 114 0.72 -5.98 -5.61
CA LEU A 114 0.48 -7.09 -6.52
C LEU A 114 1.08 -6.73 -7.87
N TYR A 115 1.75 -7.69 -8.49
CA TYR A 115 2.34 -7.53 -9.82
C TYR A 115 1.73 -8.52 -10.80
N ASP A 116 1.09 -7.98 -11.82
CA ASP A 116 0.58 -8.69 -12.97
C ASP A 116 1.61 -8.63 -14.10
N LYS A 117 2.43 -9.66 -14.23
CA LYS A 117 3.44 -9.70 -15.30
C LYS A 117 2.81 -9.78 -16.69
N LYS A 118 1.68 -10.49 -16.82
CA LYS A 118 1.02 -10.75 -18.11
C LYS A 118 0.47 -9.46 -18.69
N ASN A 119 -0.19 -8.66 -17.87
CA ASN A 119 -0.79 -7.39 -18.29
C ASN A 119 0.08 -6.17 -17.97
N SER A 120 1.29 -6.38 -17.43
CA SER A 120 2.24 -5.31 -17.07
C SER A 120 1.64 -4.28 -16.12
N ARG A 121 0.99 -4.75 -15.05
CA ARG A 121 0.29 -3.89 -14.07
C ARG A 121 0.91 -4.01 -12.69
N LEU A 122 1.03 -2.88 -11.99
CA LEU A 122 1.37 -2.85 -10.57
C LEU A 122 0.17 -2.32 -9.79
N ILE A 123 -0.29 -3.10 -8.82
CA ILE A 123 -1.48 -2.82 -8.03
C ILE A 123 -1.06 -2.60 -6.58
N ILE A 124 -1.52 -1.52 -5.96
CA ILE A 124 -1.39 -1.30 -4.52
C ILE A 124 -2.78 -1.37 -3.90
N LEU A 125 -2.92 -2.19 -2.85
CA LEU A 125 -4.13 -2.21 -2.03
C LEU A 125 -4.13 -0.95 -1.15
N THR A 126 -5.21 -0.17 -1.22
CA THR A 126 -5.39 1.04 -0.43
C THR A 126 -6.65 0.92 0.43
N TYR A 127 -6.70 1.71 1.49
CA TYR A 127 -7.77 1.67 2.49
C TYR A 127 -8.36 3.07 2.67
N GLY A 128 -8.50 3.78 1.56
CA GLY A 128 -8.94 5.16 1.56
C GLY A 128 -8.59 5.84 0.25
N LYS A 129 -9.42 6.83 -0.06
CA LYS A 129 -9.36 7.56 -1.32
C LYS A 129 -8.01 8.23 -1.57
N SER A 130 -7.47 7.97 -2.77
CA SER A 130 -6.33 8.69 -3.32
C SER A 130 -6.64 10.19 -3.46
N GLN A 131 -5.62 11.05 -3.41
CA GLN A 131 -5.79 12.43 -3.86
C GLN A 131 -5.49 12.60 -5.33
N ASN A 132 -4.37 12.03 -5.74
CA ASN A 132 -3.89 12.06 -7.09
C ASN A 132 -3.03 10.81 -7.28
N ILE A 133 -3.62 9.79 -7.90
CA ILE A 133 -2.96 8.51 -8.13
C ILE A 133 -1.66 8.67 -8.93
N GLY A 134 -1.61 9.57 -9.92
CA GLY A 134 -0.42 9.81 -10.72
C GLY A 134 0.73 10.41 -9.90
N GLU A 135 0.44 11.34 -8.98
CA GLU A 135 1.43 11.93 -8.07
C GLU A 135 1.86 10.94 -6.99
N GLU A 136 0.91 10.18 -6.42
CA GLU A 136 1.24 9.16 -5.41
C GLU A 136 2.12 8.05 -5.98
N PHE A 137 1.85 7.54 -7.18
CA PHE A 137 2.75 6.60 -7.85
C PHE A 137 4.09 7.24 -8.25
N GLY A 138 4.11 8.53 -8.56
CA GLY A 138 5.33 9.30 -8.74
C GLY A 138 6.23 9.28 -7.50
N ILE A 139 5.62 9.46 -6.33
CA ILE A 139 6.29 9.35 -5.01
C ILE A 139 6.81 7.93 -4.80
N VAL A 140 5.99 6.90 -5.05
CA VAL A 140 6.41 5.50 -4.91
C VAL A 140 7.63 5.22 -5.80
N ARG A 141 7.55 5.60 -7.08
CA ARG A 141 8.62 5.38 -8.05
C ARG A 141 9.92 6.05 -7.62
N VAL A 142 9.92 7.35 -7.33
CA VAL A 142 11.16 8.05 -6.95
C VAL A 142 11.75 7.50 -5.66
N LEU A 143 10.92 7.10 -4.68
CA LEU A 143 11.42 6.50 -3.44
C LEU A 143 12.00 5.10 -3.67
N CYS A 144 11.36 4.28 -4.51
CA CYS A 144 11.87 2.97 -4.85
C CYS A 144 13.18 3.04 -5.65
N ASP A 145 13.26 3.93 -6.63
CA ASP A 145 14.43 4.12 -7.48
C ASP A 145 15.66 4.57 -6.68
N ASN A 146 15.46 5.34 -5.61
CA ASN A 146 16.54 5.85 -4.77
C ASN A 146 16.90 4.95 -3.57
N PHE A 147 15.93 4.22 -3.01
CA PHE A 147 16.09 3.58 -1.70
C PHE A 147 15.67 2.11 -1.62
N SER A 148 15.16 1.51 -2.69
CA SER A 148 14.85 0.09 -2.69
C SER A 148 16.07 -0.75 -3.04
N GLU A 149 16.23 -1.89 -2.36
CA GLU A 149 17.21 -2.91 -2.72
C GLU A 149 16.85 -3.57 -4.07
N VAL A 150 15.55 -3.60 -4.41
CA VAL A 150 15.03 -4.19 -5.65
C VAL A 150 14.17 -3.14 -6.35
N PRO A 151 14.54 -2.68 -7.55
CA PRO A 151 13.75 -1.69 -8.26
C PRO A 151 12.37 -2.25 -8.61
N LEU A 152 11.41 -1.34 -8.84
CA LEU A 152 10.12 -1.75 -9.39
C LEU A 152 10.32 -2.37 -10.79
N PRO A 153 9.46 -3.32 -11.20
CA PRO A 153 9.53 -3.89 -12.54
C PRO A 153 9.52 -2.79 -13.63
N ALA A 154 10.55 -2.77 -14.48
CA ALA A 154 10.72 -1.71 -15.49
C ALA A 154 9.63 -1.72 -16.58
N SER A 155 8.91 -2.83 -16.73
CA SER A 155 7.92 -3.02 -17.80
C SER A 155 6.49 -2.61 -17.40
N ILE A 156 6.28 -1.91 -16.29
CA ILE A 156 4.93 -1.54 -15.85
C ILE A 156 4.33 -0.53 -16.83
N GLN A 157 3.16 -0.87 -17.37
CA GLN A 157 2.37 -0.01 -18.25
C GLN A 157 1.25 0.69 -17.53
N ASN A 158 0.65 0.05 -16.51
CA ASN A 158 -0.46 0.60 -15.75
C ASN A 158 -0.22 0.44 -14.24
N TYR A 159 -0.59 1.46 -13.49
CA TYR A 159 -0.59 1.45 -12.05
C TYR A 159 -2.03 1.51 -11.55
N GLU A 160 -2.37 0.66 -10.59
CA GLU A 160 -3.73 0.57 -10.05
C GLU A 160 -3.72 0.75 -8.53
N TYR A 161 -4.70 1.47 -8.03
CA TYR A 161 -5.11 1.42 -6.63
C TYR A 161 -6.41 0.66 -6.51
N TRP A 162 -6.38 -0.38 -5.69
CA TRP A 162 -7.57 -1.09 -5.27
C TRP A 162 -7.98 -0.54 -3.92
N ASP A 163 -8.92 0.42 -3.93
CA ASP A 163 -9.44 1.03 -2.71
C ASP A 163 -10.43 0.08 -2.05
N LEU A 164 -9.96 -0.65 -1.06
CA LEU A 164 -10.74 -1.60 -0.29
C LEU A 164 -11.73 -0.91 0.66
N SER A 165 -11.63 0.41 0.88
CA SER A 165 -12.63 1.14 1.67
C SER A 165 -13.93 1.40 0.91
N GLU A 166 -13.85 1.56 -0.41
CA GLU A 166 -14.99 1.82 -1.29
C GLU A 166 -15.28 0.70 -2.30
N GLY A 167 -14.40 -0.30 -2.42
CA GLY A 167 -14.50 -1.36 -3.42
C GLY A 167 -14.27 -0.87 -4.85
N LYS A 168 -13.35 0.07 -5.04
CA LYS A 168 -13.10 0.74 -6.33
C LYS A 168 -11.68 0.52 -6.83
N ILE A 169 -11.54 0.53 -8.14
CA ILE A 169 -10.25 0.56 -8.83
C ILE A 169 -10.04 1.95 -9.40
N GLU A 170 -8.92 2.57 -9.07
CA GLU A 170 -8.39 3.73 -9.77
C GLU A 170 -7.17 3.29 -10.58
N THR A 171 -7.08 3.71 -11.85
CA THR A 171 -5.98 3.34 -12.74
C THR A 171 -5.31 4.59 -13.30
N VAL A 172 -3.99 4.54 -13.43
CA VAL A 172 -3.20 5.54 -14.15
C VAL A 172 -2.19 4.84 -15.05
N ALA A 173 -2.10 5.29 -16.30
CA ALA A 173 -1.10 4.77 -17.22
C ALA A 173 0.30 5.26 -16.82
N SER A 174 1.33 4.49 -17.13
CA SER A 174 2.72 4.79 -16.73
C SER A 174 3.24 6.13 -17.26
N ASN A 175 2.77 6.56 -18.43
CA ASN A 175 3.07 7.86 -19.04
C ASN A 175 2.34 9.04 -18.35
N ASP A 176 1.29 8.75 -17.58
CA ASP A 176 0.50 9.74 -16.84
C ASP A 176 0.92 9.81 -15.36
N VAL A 177 1.90 9.00 -14.94
CA VAL A 177 2.52 9.12 -13.61
C VAL A 177 3.37 10.38 -13.56
N ILE A 178 3.11 11.23 -12.57
CA ILE A 178 3.78 12.51 -12.41
C ILE A 178 5.20 12.26 -11.92
N GLU A 179 6.18 12.82 -12.61
CA GLU A 179 7.57 12.76 -12.15
C GLU A 179 7.77 13.63 -10.90
N ILE A 180 8.28 13.02 -9.83
CA ILE A 180 8.55 13.70 -8.56
C ILE A 180 10.06 13.75 -8.35
N ASN A 181 10.60 14.96 -8.22
CA ASN A 181 11.98 15.15 -7.79
C ASN A 181 12.11 14.77 -6.31
N ILE A 182 13.10 13.93 -5.97
CA ILE A 182 13.33 13.45 -4.62
C ILE A 182 13.47 14.57 -3.58
N GLN A 183 14.03 15.72 -3.96
CA GLN A 183 14.20 16.89 -3.10
C GLN A 183 12.85 17.44 -2.60
N ARG A 184 11.75 17.25 -3.35
CA ARG A 184 10.40 17.64 -2.90
C ARG A 184 9.94 16.82 -1.69
N LEU A 185 10.54 15.66 -1.45
CA LEU A 185 10.22 14.77 -0.34
C LEU A 185 11.08 15.02 0.92
N ASP A 186 12.11 15.87 0.84
CA ASP A 186 13.03 16.11 1.97
C ASP A 186 12.31 16.57 3.23
N SER A 187 11.40 17.54 3.09
CA SER A 187 10.65 18.07 4.24
C SER A 187 9.71 17.02 4.85
N VAL A 188 9.14 16.15 4.02
CA VAL A 188 8.28 15.04 4.44
C VAL A 188 9.10 13.99 5.19
N ILE A 189 10.23 13.58 4.61
CA ILE A 189 11.15 12.59 5.17
C ILE A 189 11.70 13.08 6.53
N LYS A 190 12.16 14.33 6.62
CA LYS A 190 12.65 14.92 7.88
C LYS A 190 11.57 14.98 8.97
N LYS A 191 10.34 15.37 8.61
CA LYS A 191 9.20 15.37 9.55
C LYS A 191 8.87 13.96 10.04
N LEU A 192 8.95 12.96 9.17
CA LEU A 192 8.77 11.57 9.57
C LEU A 192 9.92 11.07 10.45
N ALA A 193 11.14 11.54 10.26
CA ALA A 193 12.31 11.08 11.01
C ALA A 193 12.56 11.83 12.32
N SER A 194 11.79 12.88 12.59
CA SER A 194 11.72 13.57 13.88
C SER A 194 10.92 12.75 14.91
#